data_AF-A0A024EL25-F1
#
_entry.id   AF-A0A024EL25-F1
#
_cell.length_a   1.000
_cell.length_b   1.000
_cell.length_c   1.000
_cell.angle_alpha   90.00
_cell.angle_beta   90.00
_cell.angle_gamma   90.00
#
_symmetry.space_group_name_H-M   'P 1'
#
loop_
_entity.id
_entity.type
_entity.pdbx_description
1 polymer ?
#
loop_
_entity_poly.entity_id
_entity_poly.type
_entity_poly.pdbx_seq_one_letter_code
_entity_poly.pdbx_strand_id
1 'polypeptide(L)'
;MSTEKPDEPRTPDLFKNEETSEGKTASSKRKPGDGLRAAKERAAAVQKEAQKTAEIRLKAWGEEVREAPNEALRSALFTARNRNTPREQMKNIEVVSYGNSRLIYSGEELRQDDLDVWFQVVHLAREAELGHPICFSPLAMKKDLKMPYGKKHTERLKNILTRLKATAVAIHSERLGRGVVLSLIRKFEYSDDLEEDNTGRDLSWVIELEPEIAKLFGGGFYSTRIEWEQRLSLKGNLAKWMHGFYASHSEPYDLKVETLIKSAGSRVSSIGKARQMIREALDELKRSGFLLEGSIDAKDKVVVKRRKNTTSDPA
;
A
#
# COMPACT_ATOMS: atom_id res chain seq x y z
N MET A 1 -71.62 -44.64 41.17
CA MET A 1 -70.58 -45.67 40.91
C MET A 1 -69.88 -45.22 39.63
N SER A 2 -68.68 -44.67 39.59
CA SER A 2 -67.54 -44.71 40.51
C SER A 2 -66.87 -43.33 40.55
N THR A 3 -66.38 -42.96 41.72
CA THR A 3 -65.62 -41.74 42.04
C THR A 3 -64.13 -41.99 41.84
N GLU A 4 -63.39 -41.05 41.25
CA GLU A 4 -61.98 -40.85 41.62
C GLU A 4 -61.52 -39.42 41.31
N LYS A 5 -60.79 -38.87 42.28
CA LYS A 5 -60.33 -37.47 42.41
C LYS A 5 -59.07 -37.19 41.58
N PRO A 6 -58.78 -35.92 41.23
CA PRO A 6 -57.48 -35.53 40.67
C PRO A 6 -56.46 -35.23 41.80
N ASP A 7 -55.23 -35.69 41.62
CA ASP A 7 -54.09 -35.44 42.51
C ASP A 7 -53.14 -34.42 41.85
N GLU A 8 -52.80 -33.35 42.60
CA GLU A 8 -51.77 -32.34 42.29
C GLU A 8 -50.50 -32.59 43.15
N PRO A 9 -49.36 -31.94 42.86
CA PRO A 9 -48.09 -32.63 42.70
C PRO A 9 -47.21 -32.65 43.96
N ARG A 10 -46.42 -33.72 44.11
CA ARG A 10 -45.35 -33.83 45.11
C ARG A 10 -44.00 -33.49 44.49
N THR A 11 -43.39 -32.41 44.97
CA THR A 11 -41.93 -32.23 44.94
C THR A 11 -41.27 -33.25 45.88
N PRO A 12 -40.11 -33.78 45.50
CA PRO A 12 -39.10 -34.09 46.50
C PRO A 12 -37.75 -33.51 46.09
N ASP A 13 -37.26 -32.66 46.98
CA ASP A 13 -35.93 -32.12 46.98
C ASP A 13 -35.00 -33.04 47.80
N LEU A 14 -33.71 -32.94 47.48
CA LEU A 14 -32.59 -33.11 48.40
C LEU A 14 -32.27 -34.51 49.00
N PHE A 15 -31.11 -35.00 48.55
CA PHE A 15 -30.13 -35.83 49.29
C PHE A 15 -30.49 -37.26 49.70
N LYS A 16 -30.06 -38.22 48.87
CA LYS A 16 -29.39 -39.46 49.33
C LYS A 16 -28.84 -40.27 48.15
N ASN A 17 -27.51 -40.31 48.03
CA ASN A 17 -26.73 -41.55 48.08
C ASN A 17 -25.28 -41.26 47.65
N GLU A 18 -24.39 -41.29 48.65
CA GLU A 18 -23.01 -41.69 48.47
C GLU A 18 -22.99 -43.16 48.06
N GLU A 19 -22.36 -43.48 46.93
CA GLU A 19 -21.65 -44.75 46.79
C GLU A 19 -20.43 -44.52 45.90
N THR A 20 -19.29 -44.68 46.55
CA THR A 20 -17.93 -44.66 46.05
C THR A 20 -17.71 -45.65 44.90
N SER A 21 -17.21 -45.16 43.76
CA SER A 21 -16.33 -45.96 42.91
C SER A 21 -15.08 -45.16 42.55
N GLU A 22 -13.94 -45.65 43.03
CA GLU A 22 -12.61 -45.10 42.83
C GLU A 22 -12.19 -45.24 41.36
N GLY A 23 -12.55 -44.26 40.54
CA GLY A 23 -11.94 -44.02 39.24
C GLY A 23 -10.63 -43.25 39.44
N LYS A 24 -9.48 -43.95 39.38
CA LYS A 24 -8.14 -43.37 39.33
C LYS A 24 -8.06 -42.23 38.30
N THR A 25 -8.19 -40.99 38.77
CA THR A 25 -7.78 -39.81 38.01
C THR A 25 -6.26 -39.77 38.02
N ALA A 26 -5.65 -40.18 36.90
CA ALA A 26 -4.25 -39.89 36.64
C ALA A 26 -4.08 -38.37 36.52
N SER A 27 -3.85 -37.72 37.67
CA SER A 27 -3.39 -36.34 37.74
C SER A 27 -2.02 -36.26 37.08
N SER A 28 -2.00 -35.96 35.79
CA SER A 28 -0.79 -35.58 35.06
C SER A 28 -0.14 -34.39 35.77
N LYS A 29 0.93 -34.66 36.53
CA LYS A 29 1.77 -33.64 37.17
C LYS A 29 2.37 -32.76 36.08
N ARG A 30 1.76 -31.61 35.79
CA ARG A 30 2.32 -30.59 34.91
C ARG A 30 3.68 -30.16 35.48
N LYS A 31 4.75 -30.33 34.72
CA LYS A 31 6.10 -29.98 35.20
C LYS A 31 6.24 -28.45 35.23
N PRO A 32 6.96 -27.87 36.21
CA PRO A 32 7.28 -26.45 36.21
C PRO A 32 8.03 -26.10 34.91
N GLY A 33 7.45 -25.25 34.07
CA GLY A 33 8.02 -24.86 32.76
C GLY A 33 7.20 -25.31 31.53
N ASP A 34 6.30 -26.28 31.66
CA ASP A 34 5.42 -26.72 30.56
C ASP A 34 4.49 -25.59 30.09
N GLY A 35 4.02 -24.76 31.03
CA GLY A 35 3.21 -23.57 30.72
C GLY A 35 3.95 -22.52 29.91
N LEU A 36 5.25 -22.31 30.20
CA LEU A 36 6.10 -21.36 29.47
C LEU A 36 6.46 -21.88 28.08
N ARG A 37 6.69 -23.19 27.92
CA ARG A 37 6.94 -23.81 26.62
C ARG A 37 5.70 -23.78 25.73
N ALA A 38 4.54 -24.16 26.29
CA ALA A 38 3.25 -24.08 25.60
C ALA A 38 2.85 -22.62 25.26
N ALA A 39 3.24 -21.64 26.08
CA ALA A 39 3.03 -20.22 25.77
C ALA A 39 3.94 -19.75 24.61
N LYS A 40 5.22 -20.15 24.60
CA LYS A 40 6.15 -19.87 23.50
C LYS A 40 5.73 -20.54 22.20
N GLU A 41 5.30 -21.80 22.24
CA GLU A 41 4.81 -22.54 21.07
C GLU A 41 3.53 -21.91 20.51
N ARG A 42 2.59 -21.48 21.37
CA ARG A 42 1.40 -20.72 20.94
C ARG A 42 1.76 -19.35 20.36
N ALA A 43 2.69 -18.61 20.97
CA ALA A 43 3.17 -17.34 20.45
C ALA A 43 3.86 -17.51 19.08
N ALA A 44 4.68 -18.55 18.91
CA ALA A 44 5.32 -18.87 17.64
C ALA A 44 4.30 -19.30 16.56
N ALA A 45 3.26 -20.05 16.92
CA ALA A 45 2.18 -20.42 16.01
C ALA A 45 1.39 -19.19 15.53
N VAL A 46 1.01 -18.31 16.46
CA VAL A 46 0.34 -17.03 16.15
C VAL A 46 1.23 -16.15 15.26
N GLN A 47 2.54 -16.06 15.55
CA GLN A 47 3.48 -15.32 14.70
C GLN A 47 3.60 -15.92 13.30
N LYS A 48 3.65 -17.25 13.18
CA LYS A 48 3.74 -17.93 11.88
C LYS A 48 2.47 -17.77 11.05
N GLU A 49 1.30 -17.81 11.69
CA GLU A 49 0.01 -17.55 11.04
C GLU A 49 -0.10 -16.09 10.61
N ALA A 50 0.24 -15.14 11.48
CA ALA A 50 0.28 -13.71 11.15
C ALA A 50 1.25 -13.41 9.99
N GLN A 51 2.41 -14.08 9.95
CA GLN A 51 3.36 -13.96 8.86
C GLN A 51 2.79 -14.51 7.54
N LYS A 52 2.14 -15.68 7.59
CA LYS A 52 1.47 -16.25 6.42
C LYS A 52 0.34 -15.34 5.91
N THR A 53 -0.45 -14.74 6.78
CA THR A 53 -1.50 -13.78 6.38
C THR A 53 -0.91 -12.52 5.78
N ALA A 54 0.16 -11.96 6.36
CA ALA A 54 0.85 -10.77 5.85
C ALA A 54 1.55 -10.98 4.51
N GLU A 55 1.76 -12.24 4.09
CA GLU A 55 2.30 -12.57 2.77
C GLU A 55 1.24 -12.61 1.67
N ILE A 56 -0.04 -12.71 2.02
CA ILE A 56 -1.14 -12.89 1.04
C ILE A 56 -2.16 -11.74 1.12
N ARG A 57 -2.17 -10.96 2.20
CA ARG A 57 -3.04 -9.79 2.38
C ARG A 57 -2.26 -8.55 2.79
N LEU A 58 -2.72 -7.40 2.30
CA LEU A 58 -2.23 -6.11 2.74
C LEU A 58 -2.89 -5.77 4.09
N LYS A 59 -2.19 -5.00 4.93
CA LYS A 59 -2.80 -4.46 6.16
C LYS A 59 -3.89 -3.47 5.75
N ALA A 60 -5.06 -3.53 6.39
CA ALA A 60 -6.12 -2.57 6.08
C ALA A 60 -5.71 -1.12 6.48
N TRP A 61 -6.15 -0.16 5.67
CA TRP A 61 -6.06 1.28 5.95
C TRP A 61 -7.34 1.98 5.50
N GLY A 62 -7.54 3.21 6.01
CA GLY A 62 -8.74 4.01 5.77
C GLY A 62 -8.93 4.46 4.32
N GLU A 63 -10.14 4.91 4.02
CA GLU A 63 -10.55 5.37 2.67
C GLU A 63 -9.84 6.65 2.24
N GLU A 64 -9.42 7.46 3.19
CA GLU A 64 -8.76 8.75 3.01
C GLU A 64 -7.25 8.64 2.71
N VAL A 65 -6.66 7.45 2.87
CA VAL A 65 -5.23 7.23 2.64
C VAL A 65 -4.95 6.19 1.57
N ARG A 66 -3.79 6.33 0.92
CA ARG A 66 -3.20 5.32 0.04
C ARG A 66 -1.85 4.91 0.59
N GLU A 67 -1.49 3.65 0.44
CA GLU A 67 -0.25 3.12 0.98
C GLU A 67 0.65 2.62 -0.15
N ALA A 68 1.95 2.86 -0.05
CA ALA A 68 2.96 2.31 -0.95
C ALA A 68 4.25 1.96 -0.21
N PRO A 69 5.04 1.00 -0.71
CA PRO A 69 6.34 0.67 -0.15
C PRO A 69 7.32 1.83 -0.29
N ASN A 70 8.16 2.00 0.72
CA ASN A 70 9.17 3.06 0.77
C ASN A 70 10.14 3.00 -0.41
N GLU A 71 10.44 1.79 -0.90
CA GLU A 71 11.24 1.57 -2.10
C GLU A 71 10.69 2.30 -3.33
N ALA A 72 9.36 2.31 -3.51
CA ALA A 72 8.73 2.99 -4.64
C ALA A 72 8.73 4.51 -4.46
N LEU A 73 8.58 5.01 -3.22
CA LEU A 73 8.49 6.44 -2.93
C LEU A 73 9.86 7.13 -2.81
N ARG A 74 10.91 6.37 -2.50
CA ARG A 74 12.28 6.89 -2.34
C ARG A 74 13.16 6.68 -3.56
N SER A 75 12.59 6.26 -4.68
CA SER A 75 13.34 5.97 -5.91
C SER A 75 12.79 6.70 -7.13
N ALA A 76 13.58 6.67 -8.20
CA ALA A 76 13.22 7.14 -9.52
C ALA A 76 12.35 6.12 -10.29
N LEU A 77 11.72 5.14 -9.62
CA LEU A 77 10.86 4.15 -10.28
C LEU A 77 9.69 4.88 -10.97
N PHE A 78 9.04 5.79 -10.25
CA PHE A 78 8.01 6.68 -10.78
C PHE A 78 8.58 8.09 -10.92
N THR A 79 9.11 8.43 -12.08
CA THR A 79 9.88 9.66 -12.27
C THR A 79 9.04 10.94 -12.20
N ALA A 80 9.69 12.05 -11.86
CA ALA A 80 9.14 13.40 -11.93
C ALA A 80 9.24 14.05 -13.33
N ARG A 81 9.44 13.26 -14.40
CA ARG A 81 9.64 13.78 -15.76
C ARG A 81 8.38 14.45 -16.33
N ASN A 82 8.59 15.30 -17.33
CA ASN A 82 7.52 16.04 -17.99
C ASN A 82 6.57 15.07 -18.71
N ARG A 83 5.26 15.27 -18.54
CA ARG A 83 4.24 14.45 -19.20
C ARG A 83 4.23 14.60 -20.73
N ASN A 84 4.72 15.74 -21.23
CA ASN A 84 4.73 16.06 -22.66
C ASN A 84 5.95 15.50 -23.41
N THR A 85 6.92 14.92 -22.71
CA THR A 85 8.04 14.25 -23.37
C THR A 85 7.71 12.78 -23.61
N PRO A 86 8.14 12.19 -24.75
CA PRO A 86 8.00 10.75 -24.98
C PRO A 86 8.56 9.93 -23.81
N ARG A 87 7.93 8.79 -23.51
CA ARG A 87 8.42 7.85 -22.50
C ARG A 87 9.53 7.00 -23.11
N GLU A 88 10.55 6.70 -22.31
CA GLU A 88 11.66 5.86 -22.74
C GLU A 88 11.39 4.38 -22.44
N GLN A 89 11.85 3.48 -23.30
CA GLN A 89 11.88 2.06 -23.01
C GLN A 89 13.16 1.72 -22.26
N MET A 90 13.01 1.11 -21.09
CA MET A 90 14.12 0.76 -20.20
C MET A 90 14.30 -0.75 -20.18
N LYS A 91 15.54 -1.21 -20.22
CA LYS A 91 15.89 -2.64 -20.12
C LYS A 91 17.00 -2.82 -19.11
N ASN A 92 16.70 -3.50 -18.01
CA ASN A 92 17.64 -3.85 -16.95
C ASN A 92 18.40 -2.64 -16.37
N ILE A 93 17.68 -1.53 -16.15
CA ILE A 93 18.27 -0.29 -15.63
C ILE A 93 18.19 -0.26 -14.10
N GLU A 94 19.31 0.00 -13.44
CA GLU A 94 19.34 0.26 -12.01
C GLU A 94 18.69 1.61 -11.71
N VAL A 95 17.60 1.58 -10.96
CA VAL A 95 16.83 2.77 -10.60
C VAL A 95 17.55 3.49 -9.48
N VAL A 96 17.76 4.80 -9.65
CA VAL A 96 18.31 5.65 -8.58
C VAL A 96 17.36 5.59 -7.38
N SER A 97 17.87 5.19 -6.24
CA SER A 97 17.11 5.04 -5.00
C SER A 97 17.83 5.76 -3.86
N TYR A 98 17.06 6.30 -2.92
CA TYR A 98 17.57 6.89 -1.69
C TYR A 98 17.40 5.88 -0.54
N GLY A 99 18.51 5.49 0.08
CA GLY A 99 18.58 4.47 1.13
C GLY A 99 19.21 3.17 0.63
N ASN A 100 18.91 2.06 1.31
CA ASN A 100 19.62 0.78 1.13
C ASN A 100 18.91 -0.18 0.16
N SER A 101 17.94 0.32 -0.63
CA SER A 101 17.15 -0.53 -1.52
C SER A 101 17.67 -0.44 -2.94
N ARG A 102 17.94 -1.60 -3.54
CA ARG A 102 18.39 -1.70 -4.92
C ARG A 102 17.26 -2.23 -5.81
N LEU A 103 16.90 -1.43 -6.80
CA LEU A 103 15.81 -1.68 -7.74
C LEU A 103 16.36 -1.76 -9.15
N ILE A 104 15.99 -2.78 -9.90
CA ILE A 104 16.26 -2.88 -11.33
C ILE A 104 14.95 -2.90 -12.09
N TYR A 105 14.85 -2.08 -13.12
CA TYR A 105 13.61 -1.88 -13.86
C TYR A 105 13.77 -2.25 -15.34
N SER A 106 12.75 -2.92 -15.87
CA SER A 106 12.53 -3.07 -17.32
C SER A 106 11.07 -2.78 -17.66
N GLY A 107 10.85 -2.07 -18.75
CA GLY A 107 9.53 -1.63 -19.21
C GLY A 107 9.54 -0.19 -19.71
N GLU A 108 8.37 0.32 -20.07
CA GLU A 108 8.21 1.72 -20.42
C GLU A 108 8.35 2.60 -19.17
N GLU A 109 9.01 3.76 -19.28
CA GLU A 109 9.19 4.73 -18.19
C GLU A 109 7.89 4.96 -17.42
N LEU A 110 7.92 4.84 -16.09
CA LEU A 110 6.82 5.23 -15.21
C LEU A 110 7.01 6.65 -14.69
N ARG A 111 5.90 7.34 -14.47
CA ARG A 111 5.80 8.72 -14.00
C ARG A 111 4.79 8.81 -12.87
N GLN A 112 4.67 9.99 -12.29
CA GLN A 112 3.78 10.22 -11.14
C GLN A 112 2.28 9.99 -11.40
N ASP A 113 1.82 10.05 -12.66
CA ASP A 113 0.44 9.66 -12.98
C ASP A 113 0.24 8.14 -12.97
N ASP A 114 1.29 7.37 -13.29
CA ASP A 114 1.28 5.92 -13.11
C ASP A 114 1.26 5.53 -11.64
N LEU A 115 2.01 6.28 -10.81
CA LEU A 115 2.02 6.08 -9.35
C LEU A 115 0.63 6.31 -8.75
N ASP A 116 -0.11 7.33 -9.21
CA ASP A 116 -1.47 7.60 -8.73
C ASP A 116 -2.42 6.44 -9.04
N VAL A 117 -2.35 5.91 -10.26
CA VAL A 117 -3.15 4.73 -10.65
C VAL A 117 -2.72 3.50 -9.85
N TRP A 118 -1.42 3.31 -9.64
CA TRP A 118 -0.90 2.20 -8.85
C TRP A 118 -1.31 2.29 -7.37
N PHE A 119 -1.31 3.48 -6.77
CA PHE A 119 -1.87 3.71 -5.43
C PHE A 119 -3.32 3.25 -5.34
N GLN A 120 -4.14 3.60 -6.34
CA GLN A 120 -5.54 3.20 -6.37
C GLN A 120 -5.70 1.70 -6.58
N VAL A 121 -4.88 1.07 -7.43
CA VAL A 121 -4.83 -0.39 -7.62
C VAL A 121 -4.53 -1.11 -6.30
N VAL A 122 -3.49 -0.69 -5.59
CA VAL A 122 -3.10 -1.26 -4.30
C VAL A 122 -4.21 -1.07 -3.25
N HIS A 123 -4.86 0.10 -3.26
CA HIS A 123 -5.96 0.38 -2.37
C HIS A 123 -7.21 -0.47 -2.65
N LEU A 124 -7.55 -0.74 -3.91
CA LEU A 124 -8.60 -1.71 -4.24
C LEU A 124 -8.23 -3.11 -3.75
N ALA A 125 -6.96 -3.49 -3.86
CA ALA A 125 -6.46 -4.79 -3.41
C ALA A 125 -6.40 -4.95 -1.88
N ARG A 126 -6.51 -3.87 -1.09
CA ARG A 126 -6.32 -3.94 0.38
C ARG A 126 -7.39 -4.77 1.09
N GLU A 127 -8.56 -4.91 0.49
CA GLU A 127 -9.69 -5.69 1.02
C GLU A 127 -9.74 -7.10 0.45
N ALA A 128 -8.88 -7.42 -0.52
CA ALA A 128 -8.84 -8.68 -1.23
C ALA A 128 -7.64 -9.53 -0.81
N GLU A 129 -7.73 -10.82 -1.09
CA GLU A 129 -6.59 -11.72 -1.02
C GLU A 129 -5.75 -11.56 -2.30
N LEU A 130 -4.47 -11.22 -2.16
CA LEU A 130 -3.59 -11.05 -3.31
C LEU A 130 -3.45 -12.35 -4.10
N GLY A 131 -3.22 -12.24 -5.40
CA GLY A 131 -3.26 -13.38 -6.33
C GLY A 131 -4.66 -13.75 -6.84
N HIS A 132 -5.71 -13.08 -6.36
CA HIS A 132 -7.08 -13.25 -6.88
C HIS A 132 -7.51 -12.05 -7.74
N PRO A 133 -8.45 -12.26 -8.68
CA PRO A 133 -9.06 -11.20 -9.47
C PRO A 133 -9.77 -10.15 -8.62
N ILE A 134 -9.51 -8.87 -8.90
CA ILE A 134 -10.22 -7.73 -8.31
C ILE A 134 -10.94 -7.01 -9.46
N CYS A 135 -12.28 -7.05 -9.42
CA CYS A 135 -13.14 -6.36 -10.37
C CYS A 135 -13.38 -4.92 -9.92
N PHE A 136 -13.34 -3.98 -10.84
CA PHE A 136 -13.64 -2.58 -10.55
C PHE A 136 -14.25 -1.87 -11.77
N SER A 137 -15.01 -0.80 -11.49
CA SER A 137 -15.52 0.08 -12.54
C SER A 137 -14.47 1.12 -12.94
N PRO A 138 -14.13 1.27 -14.24
CA PRO A 138 -13.28 2.34 -14.73
C PRO A 138 -13.84 3.73 -14.44
N LEU A 139 -15.17 3.86 -14.36
CA LEU A 139 -15.83 5.12 -14.02
C LEU A 139 -15.57 5.49 -12.56
N ALA A 140 -15.71 4.52 -11.65
CA ALA A 140 -15.40 4.69 -10.23
C ALA A 140 -13.91 5.02 -10.03
N MET A 141 -13.01 4.28 -10.69
CA MET A 141 -11.58 4.54 -10.58
C MET A 141 -11.20 5.94 -11.09
N LYS A 142 -11.79 6.41 -12.20
CA LYS A 142 -11.58 7.79 -12.68
C LYS A 142 -12.09 8.83 -11.68
N LYS A 143 -13.25 8.58 -11.07
CA LYS A 143 -13.81 9.45 -10.01
C LYS A 143 -12.84 9.57 -8.84
N ASP A 144 -12.32 8.44 -8.34
CA ASP A 144 -11.38 8.40 -7.21
C ASP A 144 -10.04 9.06 -7.52
N LEU A 145 -9.59 8.99 -8.77
CA LEU A 145 -8.38 9.66 -9.26
C LEU A 145 -8.59 11.14 -9.60
N LYS A 146 -9.82 11.67 -9.44
CA LYS A 146 -10.23 12.99 -9.96
C LYS A 146 -9.83 13.18 -11.43
N MET A 147 -9.88 12.11 -12.22
CA MET A 147 -9.58 12.11 -13.65
C MET A 147 -10.82 12.55 -14.44
N PRO A 148 -10.68 13.39 -15.49
CA PRO A 148 -11.81 13.75 -16.33
C PRO A 148 -12.46 12.53 -16.99
N TYR A 149 -13.76 12.64 -17.30
CA TYR A 149 -14.52 11.62 -18.01
C TYR A 149 -14.27 11.66 -19.53
N GLY A 150 -14.84 10.68 -20.25
CA GLY A 150 -14.74 10.55 -21.70
C GLY A 150 -13.74 9.50 -22.20
N LYS A 151 -13.94 9.04 -23.43
CA LYS A 151 -13.19 7.96 -24.09
C LYS A 151 -11.66 8.14 -24.04
N LYS A 152 -11.18 9.36 -24.30
CA LYS A 152 -9.74 9.70 -24.24
C LYS A 152 -9.12 9.39 -22.87
N HIS A 153 -9.85 9.66 -21.79
CA HIS A 153 -9.36 9.46 -20.43
C HIS A 153 -9.48 8.01 -20.00
N THR A 154 -10.51 7.29 -20.46
CA THR A 154 -10.60 5.83 -20.29
C THR A 154 -9.43 5.13 -21.00
N GLU A 155 -9.13 5.51 -22.23
CA GLU A 155 -7.98 4.98 -22.98
C GLU A 155 -6.65 5.32 -22.30
N ARG A 156 -6.53 6.52 -21.73
CA ARG A 156 -5.35 6.87 -20.91
C ARG A 156 -5.21 5.95 -19.70
N LEU A 157 -6.29 5.67 -18.97
CA LEU A 157 -6.27 4.76 -17.82
C LEU A 157 -5.88 3.33 -18.23
N LYS A 158 -6.46 2.83 -19.33
CA LYS A 158 -6.09 1.54 -19.95
C LYS A 158 -4.60 1.48 -20.27
N ASN A 159 -4.05 2.51 -20.90
CA ASN A 159 -2.62 2.58 -21.23
C ASN A 159 -1.73 2.62 -19.98
N ILE A 160 -2.15 3.27 -18.90
CA ILE A 160 -1.41 3.25 -17.63
C ILE A 160 -1.41 1.84 -17.03
N LEU A 161 -2.57 1.18 -16.93
CA LEU A 161 -2.69 -0.18 -16.39
C LEU A 161 -1.91 -1.20 -17.22
N THR A 162 -1.97 -1.11 -18.55
CA THR A 162 -1.17 -1.93 -19.47
C THR A 162 0.33 -1.72 -19.24
N ARG A 163 0.78 -0.46 -19.08
CA ARG A 163 2.18 -0.16 -18.78
C ARG A 163 2.61 -0.74 -17.43
N LEU A 164 1.80 -0.57 -16.37
CA LEU A 164 2.06 -1.16 -15.05
C LEU A 164 2.14 -2.68 -15.10
N LYS A 165 1.30 -3.32 -15.94
CA LYS A 165 1.34 -4.77 -16.19
C LYS A 165 2.60 -5.19 -16.95
N ALA A 166 3.07 -4.40 -17.91
CA ALA A 166 4.22 -4.72 -18.75
C ALA A 166 5.58 -4.44 -18.09
N THR A 167 5.62 -4.28 -16.77
CA THR A 167 6.85 -3.99 -16.02
C THR A 167 7.54 -5.25 -15.50
N ALA A 168 8.85 -5.17 -15.34
CA ALA A 168 9.63 -6.08 -14.50
C ALA A 168 10.44 -5.25 -13.51
N VAL A 169 10.10 -5.36 -12.23
CA VAL A 169 10.76 -4.71 -11.11
C VAL A 169 11.50 -5.78 -10.31
N ALA A 170 12.83 -5.81 -10.43
CA ALA A 170 13.66 -6.64 -9.57
C ALA A 170 13.99 -5.86 -8.29
N ILE A 171 13.68 -6.45 -7.15
CA ILE A 171 13.88 -5.86 -5.84
C ILE A 171 14.92 -6.69 -5.12
N HIS A 172 16.05 -6.07 -4.82
CA HIS A 172 17.09 -6.64 -4.00
C HIS A 172 17.03 -5.96 -2.62
N SER A 173 16.66 -6.74 -1.62
CA SER A 173 16.69 -6.33 -0.23
C SER A 173 17.20 -7.49 0.60
N GLU A 174 18.07 -7.20 1.58
CA GLU A 174 18.49 -8.19 2.58
C GLU A 174 17.28 -8.85 3.25
N ARG A 175 16.17 -8.11 3.40
CA ARG A 175 14.89 -8.59 3.94
C ARG A 175 14.27 -9.74 3.14
N LEU A 176 14.45 -9.73 1.83
CA LEU A 176 13.86 -10.73 0.94
C LEU A 176 14.71 -12.01 0.87
N GLY A 177 15.98 -11.97 1.32
CA GLY A 177 16.91 -13.10 1.29
C GLY A 177 17.28 -13.63 -0.11
N ARG A 178 16.59 -13.17 -1.16
CA ARG A 178 16.77 -13.52 -2.57
C ARG A 178 16.31 -12.37 -3.47
N GLY A 179 16.79 -12.35 -4.71
CA GLY A 179 16.24 -11.46 -5.75
C GLY A 179 14.82 -11.87 -6.11
N VAL A 180 13.91 -10.91 -6.13
CA VAL A 180 12.51 -11.10 -6.51
C VAL A 180 12.21 -10.16 -7.67
N VAL A 181 11.72 -10.69 -8.79
CA VAL A 181 11.32 -9.92 -9.98
C VAL A 181 9.82 -10.06 -10.16
N LEU A 182 9.10 -8.94 -10.19
CA LEU A 182 7.65 -8.91 -10.28
C LEU A 182 7.18 -7.81 -11.23
N SER A 183 5.99 -8.00 -11.81
CA SER A 183 5.25 -6.91 -12.42
C SER A 183 4.46 -6.14 -11.35
N LEU A 184 4.29 -4.84 -11.53
CA LEU A 184 3.49 -4.01 -10.60
C LEU A 184 2.00 -4.38 -10.63
N ILE A 185 1.54 -4.92 -11.76
CA ILE A 185 0.24 -5.57 -11.94
C ILE A 185 0.52 -6.92 -12.60
N ARG A 186 0.02 -8.02 -12.03
CA ARG A 186 0.19 -9.37 -12.60
C ARG A 186 -0.64 -9.53 -13.86
N LYS A 187 -1.92 -9.15 -13.77
CA LYS A 187 -2.91 -9.32 -14.82
C LYS A 187 -3.79 -8.10 -14.91
N PHE A 188 -4.17 -7.74 -16.14
CA PHE A 188 -5.14 -6.70 -16.41
C PHE A 188 -6.04 -7.16 -17.56
N GLU A 189 -7.34 -7.20 -17.32
CA GLU A 189 -8.38 -7.49 -18.31
C GLU A 189 -9.32 -6.29 -18.40
N TYR A 190 -9.74 -5.96 -19.62
CA TYR A 190 -10.66 -4.87 -19.89
C TYR A 190 -11.68 -5.31 -20.94
N SER A 191 -12.87 -4.75 -20.87
CA SER A 191 -13.85 -4.78 -21.96
C SER A 191 -13.75 -3.50 -22.80
N ASP A 192 -13.91 -3.65 -24.11
CA ASP A 192 -13.91 -2.53 -25.07
C ASP A 192 -15.30 -1.90 -25.27
N ASP A 193 -16.33 -2.43 -24.58
CA ASP A 193 -17.72 -1.96 -24.65
C ASP A 193 -17.89 -0.59 -23.95
N LEU A 194 -17.24 0.45 -24.46
CA LEU A 194 -17.31 1.82 -23.95
C LEU A 194 -18.63 2.52 -24.35
N GLU A 195 -19.75 1.80 -24.33
CA GLU A 195 -21.06 2.42 -24.55
C GLU A 195 -21.38 3.31 -23.34
N GLU A 196 -21.16 4.61 -23.54
CA GLU A 196 -21.57 5.71 -22.65
C GLU A 196 -23.09 5.89 -22.60
N ASP A 197 -23.84 4.89 -23.05
CA ASP A 197 -25.29 4.86 -22.98
C ASP A 197 -25.64 4.34 -21.58
N ASN A 198 -26.50 5.08 -20.89
CA ASN A 198 -26.95 4.92 -19.49
C ASN A 198 -27.57 3.55 -19.11
N THR A 199 -27.25 2.46 -19.80
CA THR A 199 -27.83 1.12 -19.64
C THR A 199 -26.94 0.21 -18.79
N GLY A 200 -26.53 0.65 -17.60
CA GLY A 200 -26.28 -0.21 -16.43
C GLY A 200 -25.39 -1.45 -16.57
N ARG A 201 -24.65 -1.63 -17.67
CA ARG A 201 -23.68 -2.71 -17.81
C ARG A 201 -22.43 -2.24 -17.12
N ASP A 202 -22.18 -2.80 -15.94
CA ASP A 202 -20.92 -2.65 -15.22
C ASP A 202 -19.78 -3.06 -16.16
N LEU A 203 -19.14 -2.06 -16.78
CA LEU A 203 -17.82 -2.23 -17.36
C LEU A 203 -16.91 -2.60 -16.20
N SER A 204 -16.72 -3.89 -16.00
CA SER A 204 -15.86 -4.44 -14.99
C SER A 204 -14.51 -4.69 -15.66
N TRP A 205 -13.53 -3.90 -15.27
CA TRP A 205 -12.14 -4.23 -15.53
C TRP A 205 -11.64 -5.08 -14.37
N VAL A 206 -10.68 -5.94 -14.67
CA VAL A 206 -10.13 -6.88 -13.71
C VAL A 206 -8.64 -6.66 -13.61
N ILE A 207 -8.13 -6.60 -12.38
CA ILE A 207 -6.70 -6.59 -12.08
C ILE A 207 -6.36 -7.73 -11.12
N GLU A 208 -5.13 -8.23 -11.20
CA GLU A 208 -4.54 -9.12 -10.22
C GLU A 208 -3.18 -8.58 -9.80
N LEU A 209 -2.83 -8.72 -8.52
CA LEU A 209 -1.51 -8.41 -7.98
C LEU A 209 -0.80 -9.70 -7.59
N GLU A 210 0.53 -9.72 -7.72
CA GLU A 210 1.34 -10.82 -7.21
C GLU A 210 1.29 -10.84 -5.67
N PRO A 211 1.05 -11.99 -5.02
CA PRO A 211 1.09 -12.11 -3.56
C PRO A 211 2.40 -11.57 -2.95
N GLU A 212 3.52 -11.79 -3.63
CA GLU A 212 4.83 -11.32 -3.20
C GLU A 212 4.94 -9.80 -3.06
N ILE A 213 4.06 -9.02 -3.70
CA ILE A 213 4.01 -7.56 -3.50
C ILE A 213 3.77 -7.22 -2.02
N ALA A 214 3.03 -8.04 -1.26
CA ALA A 214 2.80 -7.82 0.18
C ALA A 214 4.10 -7.70 0.99
N LYS A 215 5.15 -8.41 0.57
CA LYS A 215 6.47 -8.41 1.22
C LYS A 215 7.15 -7.04 1.14
N LEU A 216 6.79 -6.22 0.14
CA LEU A 216 7.30 -4.86 0.00
C LEU A 216 6.71 -3.94 1.07
N PHE A 217 5.46 -4.17 1.46
CA PHE A 217 4.79 -3.44 2.55
C PHE A 217 5.27 -3.95 3.92
N GLY A 218 5.62 -5.23 4.01
CA GLY A 218 6.15 -5.89 5.21
C GLY A 218 5.29 -5.62 6.44
N GLY A 219 3.98 -5.86 6.32
CA GLY A 219 3.01 -5.66 7.40
C GLY A 219 2.76 -4.20 7.78
N GLY A 220 3.16 -3.23 6.95
CA GLY A 220 3.01 -1.80 7.19
C GLY A 220 4.29 -1.12 7.70
N PHE A 221 5.34 -1.88 8.05
CA PHE A 221 6.58 -1.31 8.59
C PHE A 221 7.48 -0.69 7.53
N TYR A 222 7.35 -1.11 6.27
CA TYR A 222 8.20 -0.66 5.17
C TYR A 222 7.40 0.12 4.12
N SER A 223 6.23 0.60 4.50
CA SER A 223 5.35 1.39 3.66
C SER A 223 5.03 2.74 4.29
N THR A 224 4.46 3.62 3.49
CA THR A 224 4.04 4.96 3.90
C THR A 224 2.62 5.19 3.47
N ARG A 225 1.81 5.71 4.39
CA ARG A 225 0.46 6.21 4.12
C ARG A 225 0.53 7.64 3.60
N ILE A 226 -0.21 7.89 2.55
CA ILE A 226 -0.30 9.13 1.81
C ILE A 226 -1.73 9.62 1.90
N GLU A 227 -1.92 10.83 2.42
CA GLU A 227 -3.24 11.49 2.44
C GLU A 227 -3.66 11.79 0.99
N TRP A 228 -4.78 11.21 0.59
CA TRP A 228 -5.13 11.08 -0.82
C TRP A 228 -5.59 12.41 -1.43
N GLU A 229 -6.38 13.18 -0.70
CA GLU A 229 -6.88 14.46 -1.20
C GLU A 229 -5.74 15.47 -1.41
N GLN A 230 -4.84 15.57 -0.43
CA GLN A 230 -3.61 16.35 -0.50
C GLN A 230 -2.75 15.90 -1.68
N ARG A 231 -2.58 14.59 -1.91
CA ARG A 231 -1.79 14.07 -3.04
C ARG A 231 -2.41 14.42 -4.40
N LEU A 232 -3.74 14.39 -4.52
CA LEU A 232 -4.45 14.75 -5.74
C LEU A 232 -4.51 16.27 -5.99
N SER A 233 -4.38 17.09 -4.95
CA SER A 233 -4.32 18.56 -5.08
C SER A 233 -3.04 19.04 -5.80
N LEU A 234 -1.96 18.24 -5.75
CA LEU A 234 -0.69 18.54 -6.39
C LEU A 234 -0.80 18.35 -7.91
N LYS A 235 -0.28 19.32 -8.68
CA LYS A 235 -0.34 19.29 -10.14
C LYS A 235 0.98 18.85 -10.75
N GLY A 236 2.09 19.38 -10.22
CA GLY A 236 3.44 19.12 -10.69
C GLY A 236 3.92 17.71 -10.35
N ASN A 237 4.55 17.02 -11.32
CA ASN A 237 5.14 15.70 -11.08
C ASN A 237 6.27 15.77 -10.03
N LEU A 238 7.06 16.86 -9.98
CA LEU A 238 8.07 16.98 -8.94
C LEU A 238 7.46 17.17 -7.54
N ALA A 239 6.41 17.97 -7.41
CA ALA A 239 5.68 18.14 -6.14
C ALA A 239 5.10 16.79 -5.67
N LYS A 240 4.46 16.06 -6.58
CA LYS A 240 3.93 14.72 -6.36
C LYS A 240 4.99 13.71 -5.88
N TRP A 241 6.17 13.72 -6.52
CA TRP A 241 7.29 12.87 -6.11
C TRP A 241 7.83 13.27 -4.73
N MET A 242 8.06 14.58 -4.51
CA MET A 242 8.55 15.11 -3.23
C MET A 242 7.57 14.85 -2.07
N HIS A 243 6.26 14.84 -2.35
CA HIS A 243 5.23 14.47 -1.37
C HIS A 243 5.45 13.05 -0.86
N GLY A 244 5.50 12.06 -1.76
CA GLY A 244 5.77 10.66 -1.38
C GLY A 244 7.14 10.48 -0.73
N PHE A 245 8.17 11.13 -1.29
CA PHE A 245 9.53 11.08 -0.77
C PHE A 245 9.59 11.54 0.69
N TYR A 246 9.14 12.76 0.98
CA TYR A 246 9.19 13.30 2.34
C TYR A 246 8.15 12.70 3.29
N ALA A 247 7.02 12.20 2.77
CA ALA A 247 6.07 11.44 3.58
C ALA A 247 6.74 10.19 4.16
N SER A 248 7.58 9.54 3.36
CA SER A 248 8.25 8.30 3.77
C SER A 248 9.35 8.48 4.82
N HIS A 249 9.85 9.69 5.05
CA HIS A 249 10.88 9.93 6.06
C HIS A 249 10.23 10.32 7.39
N SER A 250 10.63 9.69 8.49
CA SER A 250 10.21 10.12 9.84
C SER A 250 10.63 11.57 10.09
N GLU A 251 11.90 11.87 9.80
CA GLU A 251 12.49 13.20 9.80
C GLU A 251 13.26 13.41 8.49
N PRO A 252 12.74 14.25 7.57
CA PRO A 252 13.45 14.58 6.34
C PRO A 252 14.82 15.20 6.60
N TYR A 253 15.87 14.64 5.99
CA TYR A 253 17.19 15.25 5.98
C TYR A 253 17.31 16.33 4.90
N ASP A 254 18.19 17.30 5.15
CA ASP A 254 18.54 18.32 4.16
C ASP A 254 19.33 17.68 3.00
N LEU A 255 18.79 17.77 1.79
CA LEU A 255 19.39 17.18 0.59
C LEU A 255 19.87 18.24 -0.39
N LYS A 256 21.02 18.01 -1.02
CA LYS A 256 21.45 18.87 -2.13
C LYS A 256 20.41 18.86 -3.24
N VAL A 257 20.19 20.01 -3.87
CA VAL A 257 19.30 20.18 -5.02
C VAL A 257 19.55 19.12 -6.11
N GLU A 258 20.83 18.91 -6.44
CA GLU A 258 21.23 17.92 -7.45
C GLU A 258 20.83 16.48 -7.06
N THR A 259 21.08 16.09 -5.81
CA THR A 259 20.71 14.77 -5.29
C THR A 259 19.21 14.55 -5.37
N LEU A 260 18.40 15.53 -4.94
CA LEU A 260 16.95 15.42 -4.95
C LEU A 260 16.40 15.24 -6.37
N ILE A 261 16.87 16.05 -7.33
CA ILE A 261 16.45 15.98 -8.74
C ILE A 261 16.83 14.65 -9.39
N LYS A 262 18.05 14.16 -9.10
CA LYS A 262 18.52 12.88 -9.60
C LYS A 262 17.70 11.72 -9.03
N SER A 263 17.42 11.74 -7.73
CA SER A 263 16.55 10.75 -7.08
C SER A 263 15.11 10.80 -7.59
N ALA A 264 14.63 11.98 -8.01
CA ALA A 264 13.33 12.13 -8.67
C ALA A 264 13.32 11.66 -10.13
N GLY A 265 14.44 11.20 -10.69
CA GLY A 265 14.54 10.77 -12.08
C GLY A 265 14.37 11.90 -13.10
N SER A 266 14.58 13.16 -12.68
CA SER A 266 14.49 14.32 -13.58
C SER A 266 15.76 14.44 -14.43
N ARG A 267 15.61 14.91 -15.68
CA ARG A 267 16.70 15.13 -16.65
C ARG A 267 17.02 16.60 -16.89
N VAL A 268 16.68 17.46 -15.94
CA VAL A 268 17.01 18.89 -16.05
C VAL A 268 18.53 19.06 -16.05
N SER A 269 19.06 19.71 -17.08
CA SER A 269 20.51 19.91 -17.25
C SER A 269 21.05 21.14 -16.51
N SER A 270 20.21 22.16 -16.32
CA SER A 270 20.59 23.40 -15.64
C SER A 270 20.24 23.36 -14.15
N ILE A 271 21.24 23.60 -13.31
CA ILE A 271 21.05 23.73 -11.86
C ILE A 271 20.12 24.91 -11.50
N GLY A 272 20.15 26.00 -12.28
CA GLY A 272 19.24 27.13 -12.09
C GLY A 272 17.78 26.71 -12.29
N LYS A 273 17.52 25.91 -13.34
CA LYS A 273 16.18 25.37 -13.60
C LYS A 273 15.77 24.33 -12.56
N ALA A 274 16.70 23.50 -12.10
CA ALA A 274 16.48 22.57 -11.00
C ALA A 274 15.98 23.29 -9.73
N ARG A 275 16.68 24.35 -9.31
CA ARG A 275 16.27 25.19 -8.17
C ARG A 275 14.88 25.79 -8.37
N GLN A 276 14.59 26.31 -9.57
CA GLN A 276 13.27 26.85 -9.89
C GLN A 276 12.19 25.77 -9.72
N MET A 277 12.36 24.60 -10.33
CA MET A 277 11.40 23.50 -10.25
C MET A 277 11.16 23.05 -8.81
N ILE A 278 12.22 22.97 -8.00
CA ILE A 278 12.10 22.62 -6.57
C ILE A 278 11.32 23.70 -5.82
N ARG A 279 11.59 24.99 -6.04
CA ARG A 279 10.83 26.07 -5.37
C ARG A 279 9.34 26.00 -5.72
N GLU A 280 9.01 25.83 -6.99
CA GLU A 280 7.62 25.65 -7.44
C GLU A 280 6.97 24.44 -6.77
N ALA A 281 7.69 23.31 -6.67
CA ALA A 281 7.21 22.11 -5.98
C ALA A 281 7.02 22.32 -4.47
N LEU A 282 7.94 23.02 -3.80
CA LEU A 282 7.82 23.39 -2.38
C LEU A 282 6.60 24.30 -2.14
N ASP A 283 6.34 25.24 -3.06
CA ASP A 283 5.17 26.13 -2.98
C ASP A 283 3.86 25.37 -3.19
N GLU A 284 3.82 24.36 -4.06
CA GLU A 284 2.68 23.43 -4.16
C GLU A 284 2.47 22.65 -2.85
N LEU A 285 3.54 22.10 -2.26
CA LEU A 285 3.46 21.32 -1.01
C LEU A 285 3.07 22.16 0.21
N LYS A 286 3.46 23.44 0.26
CA LYS A 286 3.00 24.36 1.29
C LYS A 286 1.51 24.68 1.12
N ARG A 287 1.07 24.96 -0.11
CA ARG A 287 -0.35 25.23 -0.43
C ARG A 287 -1.26 24.04 -0.17
N SER A 288 -0.78 22.81 -0.38
CA SER A 288 -1.53 21.59 -0.06
C SER A 288 -1.58 21.28 1.44
N GLY A 289 -0.90 22.07 2.27
CA GLY A 289 -0.83 21.89 3.72
C GLY A 289 0.17 20.82 4.18
N PHE A 290 0.89 20.16 3.27
CA PHE A 290 1.86 19.11 3.61
C PHE A 290 3.08 19.66 4.34
N LEU A 291 3.66 20.75 3.83
CA LEU A 291 4.78 21.44 4.47
C LEU A 291 4.29 22.64 5.28
N LEU A 292 4.90 22.83 6.44
CA LEU A 292 4.84 24.11 7.16
C LEU A 292 5.80 25.10 6.52
N GLU A 293 7.04 24.66 6.29
CA GLU A 293 8.12 25.47 5.72
C GLU A 293 8.93 24.62 4.72
N GLY A 294 9.51 25.28 3.74
CA GLY A 294 10.36 24.63 2.75
C GLY A 294 11.11 25.67 1.91
N SER A 295 12.43 25.53 1.82
CA SER A 295 13.31 26.45 1.10
C SER A 295 14.58 25.77 0.61
N ILE A 296 15.36 26.50 -0.19
CA ILE A 296 16.73 26.12 -0.56
C ILE A 296 17.67 27.06 0.19
N ASP A 297 18.57 26.53 1.00
CA ASP A 297 19.53 27.30 1.79
C ASP A 297 20.70 27.84 0.95
N ALA A 298 21.59 28.61 1.59
CA ALA A 298 22.78 29.16 0.95
C ALA A 298 23.81 28.10 0.52
N LYS A 299 23.71 26.86 1.04
CA LYS A 299 24.57 25.72 0.71
C LYS A 299 23.95 24.80 -0.36
N ASP A 300 22.89 25.28 -1.02
CA ASP A 300 22.15 24.57 -2.07
C ASP A 300 21.48 23.27 -1.57
N LYS A 301 21.11 23.24 -0.30
CA LYS A 301 20.33 22.17 0.31
C LYS A 301 18.86 22.56 0.39
N VAL A 302 18.02 21.60 0.08
CA VAL A 302 16.57 21.66 0.26
C VAL A 302 16.27 21.30 1.71
N VAL A 303 15.75 22.27 2.45
CA VAL A 303 15.38 22.14 3.85
C VAL A 303 13.85 22.15 3.93
N VAL A 304 13.25 21.20 4.64
CA VAL A 304 11.79 21.08 4.75
C VAL A 304 11.36 20.83 6.19
N LYS A 305 10.23 21.41 6.56
CA LYS A 305 9.56 21.16 7.83
C LYS A 305 8.13 20.71 7.55
N ARG A 306 7.84 19.44 7.81
CA ARG A 306 6.49 18.87 7.60
C ARG A 306 5.52 19.44 8.62
N ARG A 307 4.27 19.63 8.20
CA ARG A 307 3.18 19.86 9.15
C ARG A 307 2.95 18.55 9.90
N LYS A 308 3.01 18.58 11.23
CA LYS A 308 2.63 17.42 12.04
C LYS A 308 1.11 17.32 12.00
N ASN A 309 0.57 16.23 11.46
CA ASN A 309 -0.85 15.94 11.62
C ASN A 309 -1.09 15.58 13.09
N THR A 310 -1.99 16.30 13.75
CA THR A 310 -2.41 16.06 15.15
C THR A 310 -3.29 14.82 15.32
N THR A 311 -3.46 14.01 14.27
CA THR A 311 -4.25 12.78 14.33
C THR A 311 -3.34 11.64 14.81
N SER A 312 -3.51 11.28 16.08
CA SER A 312 -2.94 10.10 16.73
C SER A 312 -3.18 8.82 15.91
N ASP A 313 -2.12 8.15 15.47
CA ASP A 313 -2.16 6.71 15.16
C ASP A 313 -2.24 5.96 16.50
N PRO A 314 -3.24 5.11 16.76
CA PRO A 314 -3.14 4.15 17.85
C PRO A 314 -2.18 3.02 17.41
N ALA A 315 -1.30 2.67 18.35
CA ALA A 315 -0.31 1.60 18.25
C ALA A 315 -0.90 0.24 17.86
#